data_AF-A0A5K0XQZ3-F1
#
_entry.id   AF-A0A5K0XQZ3-F1
#
_cell.length_a   1.000
_cell.length_b   1.000
_cell.length_c   1.000
_cell.angle_alpha   90.00
_cell.angle_beta   90.00
_cell.angle_gamma   90.00
#
_symmetry.space_group_name_H-M   'P 1'
#
loop_
_entity.id
_entity.type
_entity.pdbx_description
1 polymer ?
#
loop_
_entity_poly.entity_id
_entity_poly.type
_entity_poly.pdbx_seq_one_letter_code
_entity_poly.pdbx_strand_id
1 'polypeptide(L)'
;VLKAIMSAENKSLEVAIGLAAQVLRLTDASQFHIVLACAGMDISRLAEKLVQVLQNHRNPSAKAPRMRRFVVELMITMMQAETESRELFKKLELEKELKCVAETTSELECFNIFSGSVGLSPHTTPLHSLVHTAQELLNNDSSCNIAV
;
A
#
# COMPACT_ATOMS: atom_id res chain seq x y z
N VAL A 1 3.46 2.21 15.22
CA VAL A 1 3.66 1.85 13.80
C VAL A 1 3.20 2.97 12.89
N LEU A 2 1.90 3.31 12.86
CA LEU A 2 1.35 4.35 12.00
C LEU A 2 2.11 5.69 12.08
N LYS A 3 2.34 6.24 13.28
CA LYS A 3 3.16 7.46 13.45
C LYS A 3 4.56 7.36 12.82
N ALA A 4 5.18 6.17 12.86
CA ALA A 4 6.51 5.96 12.27
C ALA A 4 6.49 6.07 10.74
N ILE A 5 5.37 5.76 10.06
CA ILE A 5 5.25 5.95 8.60
C ILE A 5 5.47 7.42 8.22
N MET A 6 5.09 8.35 9.10
CA MET A 6 5.21 9.79 8.82
C MET A 6 6.64 10.31 8.90
N SER A 7 7.47 9.73 9.78
CA SER A 7 8.80 10.25 10.11
C SER A 7 9.96 9.33 9.71
N ALA A 8 9.70 8.05 9.46
CA ALA A 8 10.73 7.09 9.09
C ALA A 8 11.16 7.25 7.62
N GLU A 9 12.33 6.73 7.31
CA GLU A 9 12.90 6.75 5.96
C GLU A 9 13.47 5.39 5.57
N ASN A 10 13.61 5.17 4.26
CA ASN A 10 14.29 4.03 3.67
C ASN A 10 13.82 2.69 4.29
N LYS A 11 14.74 1.91 4.85
CA LYS A 11 14.46 0.59 5.42
C LYS A 11 13.51 0.61 6.59
N SER A 12 13.61 1.63 7.45
CA SER A 12 12.72 1.76 8.61
C SER A 12 11.28 2.08 8.18
N LEU A 13 11.13 2.86 7.11
CA LEU A 13 9.83 3.14 6.50
C LEU A 13 9.24 1.90 5.83
N GLU A 14 10.04 1.13 5.09
CA GLU A 14 9.62 -0.15 4.49
C GLU A 14 9.05 -1.09 5.55
N VAL A 15 9.75 -1.25 6.68
CA VAL A 15 9.30 -2.11 7.79
C VAL A 15 8.03 -1.57 8.45
N ALA A 16 7.94 -0.26 8.66
CA ALA A 16 6.77 0.36 9.27
C ALA A 16 5.51 0.19 8.40
N ILE A 17 5.61 0.40 7.09
CA ILE A 17 4.51 0.22 6.14
C ILE A 17 4.13 -1.25 6.04
N GLY A 18 5.10 -2.16 5.91
CA GLY A 18 4.86 -3.60 5.87
C GLY A 18 4.11 -4.07 7.11
N LEU A 19 4.53 -3.67 8.31
CA LEU A 19 3.83 -4.00 9.54
C LEU A 19 2.42 -3.39 9.60
N ALA A 20 2.25 -2.14 9.18
CA ALA A 20 0.93 -1.51 9.14
C ALA A 20 -0.04 -2.24 8.19
N ALA A 21 0.42 -2.68 7.02
CA ALA A 21 -0.38 -3.46 6.09
C ALA A 21 -0.87 -4.77 6.72
N GLN A 22 -0.02 -5.46 7.50
CA GLN A 22 -0.41 -6.69 8.19
C GLN A 22 -1.42 -6.41 9.32
N VAL A 23 -1.18 -5.40 10.15
CA VAL A 23 -2.04 -5.06 11.30
C VAL A 23 -3.40 -4.55 10.84
N LEU A 24 -3.44 -3.63 9.88
CA LEU A 24 -4.69 -3.06 9.40
C LEU A 24 -5.53 -4.06 8.62
N ARG A 25 -4.91 -5.03 7.93
CA ARG A 25 -5.64 -6.11 7.27
C ARG A 25 -6.38 -7.03 8.26
N LEU A 26 -5.88 -7.13 9.50
CA LEU A 26 -6.52 -7.90 10.57
C LEU A 26 -7.53 -7.05 11.36
N THR A 27 -7.66 -5.76 11.05
CA THR A 27 -8.58 -4.85 11.73
C THR A 27 -9.93 -4.90 11.03
N ASP A 28 -11.01 -5.02 11.80
CA ASP A 28 -12.37 -4.90 11.26
C ASP A 28 -12.58 -3.53 10.61
N ALA A 29 -13.30 -3.47 9.49
CA ALA A 29 -13.57 -2.21 8.80
C ALA A 29 -14.18 -1.15 9.74
N SER A 30 -15.11 -1.54 10.62
CA SER A 30 -15.73 -0.65 11.62
C SER A 30 -14.75 -0.08 12.65
N GLN A 31 -13.58 -0.70 12.83
CA GLN A 31 -12.54 -0.27 13.75
C GLN A 31 -11.41 0.50 13.06
N PHE A 32 -11.40 0.58 11.73
CA PHE A 32 -10.31 1.18 10.97
C PHE A 32 -10.08 2.65 11.34
N HIS A 33 -11.15 3.46 11.34
CA HIS A 33 -11.09 4.87 11.76
C HIS A 33 -10.71 5.03 13.24
N ILE A 34 -11.13 4.10 14.11
CA ILE A 34 -10.79 4.13 15.54
C ILE A 34 -9.28 3.90 15.71
N VAL A 35 -8.70 2.93 15.00
CA VAL A 35 -7.27 2.66 15.04
C VAL A 35 -6.46 3.87 14.56
N LEU A 36 -6.90 4.53 13.48
CA LEU A 36 -6.27 5.76 13.00
C LEU A 36 -6.38 6.90 14.02
N ALA A 37 -7.58 7.13 14.56
CA ALA A 37 -7.84 8.18 15.54
C ALA A 37 -7.05 7.98 16.83
N CYS A 38 -7.00 6.76 17.37
CA CYS A 38 -6.18 6.41 18.54
C CYS A 38 -4.68 6.63 18.28
N ALA A 39 -4.24 6.47 17.03
CA ALA A 39 -2.88 6.80 16.62
C ALA A 39 -2.67 8.30 16.34
N GLY A 40 -3.69 9.15 16.47
CA GLY A 40 -3.66 10.57 16.10
C GLY A 40 -3.36 10.75 14.61
N MET A 41 -3.87 9.85 13.78
CA MET A 41 -3.63 9.80 12.34
C MET A 41 -4.89 10.11 11.55
N ASP A 42 -4.75 10.94 10.53
CA ASP A 42 -5.77 11.23 9.55
C ASP A 42 -5.58 10.31 8.34
N ILE A 43 -6.67 9.73 7.83
CA ILE A 43 -6.70 8.87 6.65
C ILE A 43 -6.14 9.57 5.40
N SER A 44 -6.47 10.85 5.20
CA SER A 44 -6.01 11.69 4.10
C SER A 44 -4.49 11.88 4.17
N ARG A 45 -3.99 12.18 5.37
CA ARG A 45 -2.56 12.39 5.61
C ARG A 45 -1.75 11.10 5.39
N LEU A 46 -2.32 9.96 5.78
CA LEU A 46 -1.73 8.65 5.49
C LEU A 46 -1.73 8.37 3.98
N ALA A 47 -2.85 8.59 3.29
CA ALA A 47 -2.98 8.40 1.85
C ALA A 47 -1.97 9.25 1.06
N GLU A 48 -1.87 10.54 1.37
CA GLU A 48 -0.88 11.46 0.79
C GLU A 48 0.54 10.96 0.99
N LYS A 49 0.89 10.55 2.22
CA LYS A 49 2.22 10.02 2.52
C LYS A 49 2.54 8.78 1.68
N LEU A 50 1.58 7.87 1.51
CA LEU A 50 1.80 6.65 0.74
C LEU A 50 1.98 6.92 -0.76
N VAL A 51 1.20 7.85 -1.33
CA VAL A 51 1.39 8.29 -2.73
C VAL A 51 2.76 8.94 -2.92
N GLN A 52 3.17 9.82 -1.99
CA GLN A 52 4.52 10.41 -2.00
C GLN A 52 5.63 9.34 -1.91
N VAL A 53 5.41 8.26 -1.15
CA VAL A 53 6.38 7.16 -1.09
C VAL A 53 6.52 6.48 -2.45
N LEU A 54 5.44 6.21 -3.19
CA LEU A 54 5.53 5.66 -4.55
C LEU A 54 6.26 6.62 -5.50
N GLN A 55 5.94 7.93 -5.42
CA GLN A 55 6.59 8.96 -6.24
C GLN A 55 8.10 9.04 -5.99
N ASN A 56 8.53 8.88 -4.73
CA ASN A 56 9.94 8.87 -4.35
C ASN A 56 10.65 7.54 -4.68
N HIS A 57 9.88 6.48 -4.94
CA HIS A 57 10.38 5.15 -5.29
C HIS A 57 9.90 4.73 -6.68
N ARG A 58 9.93 5.63 -7.68
CA ARG A 58 9.52 5.31 -9.07
C ARG A 58 10.22 4.07 -9.65
N ASN A 59 11.47 3.87 -9.24
CA ASN A 59 12.26 2.70 -9.62
C ASN A 59 12.47 1.77 -8.41
N PRO A 60 12.61 0.46 -8.65
CA PRO A 60 13.01 -0.51 -7.63
C PRO A 60 14.28 -0.07 -6.89
N SER A 61 14.32 -0.31 -5.58
CA SER A 61 15.47 0.05 -4.74
C SER A 61 16.01 -1.18 -4.01
N ALA A 62 17.29 -1.48 -4.20
CA ALA A 62 17.97 -2.54 -3.45
C ALA A 62 18.06 -2.24 -1.94
N LYS A 63 17.97 -0.97 -1.53
CA LYS A 63 17.98 -0.57 -0.11
C LYS A 63 16.66 -0.87 0.59
N ALA A 64 15.56 -0.82 -0.16
CA ALA A 64 14.21 -1.04 0.35
C ALA A 64 13.37 -1.84 -0.66
N PRO A 65 13.73 -3.10 -0.94
CA PRO A 65 13.19 -3.85 -2.06
C PRO A 65 11.70 -4.10 -1.97
N ARG A 66 11.10 -4.16 -0.77
CA ARG A 66 9.66 -4.40 -0.62
C ARG A 66 8.85 -3.11 -0.41
N MET A 67 9.47 -1.94 -0.57
CA MET A 67 8.81 -0.65 -0.29
C MET A 67 7.53 -0.50 -1.10
N ARG A 68 7.62 -0.58 -2.43
CA ARG A 68 6.45 -0.41 -3.31
C ARG A 68 5.39 -1.48 -3.06
N ARG A 69 5.82 -2.73 -2.88
CA ARG A 69 4.92 -3.83 -2.54
C ARG A 69 4.10 -3.53 -1.29
N PHE A 70 4.75 -3.19 -0.19
CA PHE A 70 4.06 -2.93 1.08
C PHE A 70 3.17 -1.68 1.01
N VAL A 71 3.57 -0.66 0.24
CA VAL A 71 2.71 0.49 -0.01
C VAL A 71 1.43 0.07 -0.75
N VAL A 72 1.55 -0.71 -1.82
CA VAL A 72 0.38 -1.19 -2.57
C VAL A 72 -0.52 -2.09 -1.71
N GLU A 73 0.05 -3.00 -0.92
CA GLU A 73 -0.71 -3.84 0.02
C GLU A 73 -1.46 -3.01 1.07
N LEU A 74 -0.82 -1.96 1.60
CA LEU A 74 -1.48 -1.05 2.54
C LEU A 74 -2.59 -0.25 1.88
N MET A 75 -2.38 0.29 0.67
CA MET A 75 -3.41 1.01 -0.07
C MET A 75 -4.62 0.13 -0.39
N ILE A 76 -4.41 -1.12 -0.81
CA ILE A 76 -5.48 -2.12 -0.99
C ILE A 76 -6.27 -2.29 0.31
N THR A 77 -5.56 -2.49 1.42
CA THR A 77 -6.18 -2.65 2.75
C THR A 77 -7.05 -1.44 3.11
N MET A 78 -6.56 -0.22 2.87
CA MET A 78 -7.30 1.02 3.11
C MET A 78 -8.56 1.13 2.22
N MET A 79 -8.46 0.78 0.94
CA MET A 79 -9.57 0.82 -0.02
C MET A 79 -10.62 -0.28 0.22
N GLN A 80 -10.22 -1.39 0.82
CA GLN A 80 -11.13 -2.46 1.23
C GLN A 80 -11.87 -2.10 2.52
N ALA A 81 -11.18 -1.44 3.47
CA ALA A 81 -11.78 -1.03 4.72
C ALA A 81 -12.79 0.11 4.54
N GLU A 82 -12.45 1.13 3.75
CA GLU A 82 -13.22 2.37 3.68
C GLU A 82 -13.36 2.88 2.24
N THR A 83 -14.58 3.27 1.86
CA THR A 83 -14.85 3.87 0.55
C THR A 83 -14.21 5.25 0.41
N GLU A 84 -14.09 6.00 1.51
CA GLU A 84 -13.40 7.30 1.55
C GLU A 84 -11.95 7.19 1.05
N SER A 85 -11.25 6.12 1.40
CA SER A 85 -9.88 5.85 0.91
C SER A 85 -9.81 5.82 -0.61
N ARG A 86 -10.82 5.24 -1.28
CA ARG A 86 -10.84 5.12 -2.75
C ARG A 86 -10.95 6.50 -3.38
N GLU A 87 -11.87 7.32 -2.88
CA GLU A 87 -12.09 8.68 -3.35
C GLU A 87 -10.86 9.57 -3.13
N LEU A 88 -10.17 9.40 -1.99
CA LEU A 88 -8.91 10.09 -1.73
C LEU A 88 -7.81 9.64 -2.71
N PHE A 89 -7.63 8.35 -2.93
CA PHE A 89 -6.61 7.87 -3.86
C PHE A 89 -6.87 8.23 -5.32
N LYS A 90 -8.14 8.31 -5.75
CA LYS A 90 -8.52 8.86 -7.06
C LYS A 90 -8.07 10.32 -7.18
N LYS A 91 -8.38 11.16 -6.17
CA LYS A 91 -7.97 12.58 -6.13
C LYS A 91 -6.45 12.77 -6.12
N LEU A 92 -5.72 11.83 -5.52
CA LEU A 92 -4.26 11.84 -5.47
C LEU A 92 -3.59 11.22 -6.71
N GLU A 93 -4.36 10.93 -7.77
CA GLU A 93 -3.86 10.33 -9.01
C GLU A 93 -3.12 8.98 -8.82
N LEU A 94 -3.55 8.16 -7.84
CA LEU A 94 -2.87 6.89 -7.52
C LEU A 94 -2.72 5.97 -8.74
N GLU A 95 -3.69 5.99 -9.66
CA GLU A 95 -3.67 5.17 -10.88
C GLU A 95 -2.38 5.35 -11.69
N LYS A 96 -1.88 6.59 -11.79
CA LYS A 96 -0.64 6.92 -12.50
C LYS A 96 0.58 6.31 -11.82
N GLU A 97 0.63 6.35 -10.50
CA GLU A 97 1.72 5.76 -9.73
C GLU A 97 1.67 4.23 -9.81
N LEU A 98 0.49 3.61 -9.74
CA LEU A 98 0.29 2.17 -9.94
C LEU A 98 0.76 1.71 -11.33
N LYS A 99 0.44 2.48 -12.38
CA LYS A 99 0.94 2.21 -13.74
C LYS A 99 2.47 2.26 -13.79
N CYS A 100 3.09 3.26 -13.17
CA CYS A 100 4.54 3.34 -13.07
C CYS A 100 5.11 2.11 -12.34
N VAL A 101 4.47 1.63 -11.27
CA VAL A 101 4.89 0.42 -10.57
C VAL A 101 4.87 -0.81 -11.48
N ALA A 102 3.78 -1.01 -12.24
CA ALA A 102 3.65 -2.12 -13.18
C ALA A 102 4.75 -2.09 -14.25
N GLU A 103 5.05 -0.92 -14.82
CA GLU A 103 6.03 -0.75 -15.90
C GLU A 103 7.48 -0.94 -15.43
N THR A 104 7.80 -0.59 -14.17
CA THR A 104 9.16 -0.64 -13.64
C THR A 104 9.37 -1.76 -12.61
N THR A 105 8.50 -2.77 -12.56
CA THR A 105 8.65 -3.89 -11.61
C THR A 105 9.95 -4.66 -11.88
N SER A 106 10.75 -4.89 -10.83
CA SER A 106 11.97 -5.71 -10.92
C SER A 106 11.76 -7.12 -10.42
N GLU A 107 12.63 -8.03 -10.86
CA GLU A 107 12.68 -9.39 -10.31
C GLU A 107 12.92 -9.38 -8.79
N LEU A 108 13.72 -8.45 -8.26
CA LEU A 108 14.00 -8.33 -6.82
C LEU A 108 12.72 -8.17 -5.97
N GLU A 109 11.72 -7.49 -6.50
CA GLU A 109 10.41 -7.26 -5.85
C GLU A 109 9.46 -8.45 -5.92
N CYS A 110 9.82 -9.47 -6.70
CA CYS A 110 9.06 -10.71 -6.82
C CYS A 110 9.46 -11.74 -5.75
N PHE A 111 10.51 -11.49 -4.95
CA PHE A 111 11.03 -12.45 -3.97
C PHE A 111 10.96 -11.96 -2.51
N ASN A 112 10.72 -12.91 -1.61
CA ASN A 112 11.02 -12.78 -0.19
C ASN A 112 12.53 -12.66 0.00
N ILE A 113 12.98 -11.47 0.36
CA ILE A 113 14.39 -11.14 0.59
C ILE A 113 14.80 -11.58 2.00
N PHE A 114 15.92 -12.30 2.11
CA PHE A 114 16.60 -12.56 3.38
C PHE A 114 17.91 -11.77 3.45
N SER A 115 18.08 -11.02 4.54
CA SER A 115 19.29 -10.24 4.88
C SER A 115 20.05 -9.59 3.71
N GLY A 116 19.38 -8.76 2.88
CA GLY A 116 20.07 -7.98 1.84
C GLY A 116 19.39 -8.05 0.48
N SER A 117 20.04 -8.66 -0.51
CA SER A 117 19.58 -8.77 -1.90
C SER A 117 19.39 -10.23 -2.36
N VAL A 118 19.50 -11.20 -1.45
CA VAL A 118 19.31 -12.62 -1.78
C VAL A 118 17.84 -12.97 -1.62
N GLY A 119 17.18 -13.29 -2.73
CA GLY A 119 15.82 -13.83 -2.74
C GLY A 119 15.83 -15.29 -2.27
N LEU A 120 15.05 -15.62 -1.25
CA LEU A 120 14.91 -17.01 -0.77
C LEU A 120 13.80 -17.77 -1.50
N SER A 121 12.67 -17.09 -1.72
CA SER A 121 11.50 -17.68 -2.36
C SER A 121 10.69 -16.59 -3.08
N PRO A 122 10.01 -16.89 -4.19
CA PRO A 122 9.05 -15.96 -4.76
C PRO A 122 7.96 -15.61 -3.76
N HIS A 123 7.38 -14.41 -3.89
CA HIS A 123 6.11 -14.08 -3.25
C HIS A 123 4.99 -14.92 -3.87
N THR A 124 4.10 -15.44 -3.02
CA THR A 124 2.91 -16.19 -3.48
C THR A 124 2.03 -15.36 -4.39
N THR A 125 1.87 -14.07 -4.08
CA THR A 125 1.17 -13.10 -4.92
C THR A 125 2.20 -12.15 -5.52
N PRO A 126 2.41 -12.13 -6.84
CA PRO A 126 3.37 -11.24 -7.48
C PRO A 126 2.89 -9.78 -7.42
N LEU A 127 3.83 -8.83 -7.52
CA LEU A 127 3.52 -7.39 -7.41
C LEU A 127 2.51 -6.92 -8.46
N HIS A 128 2.59 -7.43 -9.69
CA HIS A 128 1.65 -7.06 -10.75
C HIS A 128 0.19 -7.42 -10.39
N SER A 129 -0.05 -8.54 -9.69
CA SER A 129 -1.41 -8.92 -9.26
C SER A 129 -1.93 -7.99 -8.19
N LEU A 130 -1.06 -7.53 -7.27
CA LEU A 130 -1.44 -6.51 -6.29
C LEU A 130 -1.79 -5.19 -6.97
N VAL A 131 -0.98 -4.76 -7.94
CA VAL A 131 -1.26 -3.54 -8.71
C VAL A 131 -2.61 -3.65 -9.43
N HIS A 132 -2.88 -4.79 -10.06
CA HIS A 132 -4.18 -5.04 -10.70
C HIS A 132 -5.34 -4.94 -9.69
N THR A 133 -5.25 -5.59 -8.54
CA THR A 133 -6.27 -5.49 -7.49
C THR A 133 -6.47 -4.05 -7.01
N ALA A 134 -5.39 -3.29 -6.86
CA ALA A 134 -5.48 -1.88 -6.48
C ALA A 134 -6.19 -1.04 -7.55
N GLN A 135 -5.93 -1.29 -8.84
CA GLN A 135 -6.63 -0.63 -9.95
C GLN A 135 -8.11 -1.01 -10.00
N GLU A 136 -8.46 -2.28 -9.81
CA GLU A 136 -9.85 -2.72 -9.72
C GLU A 136 -10.58 -2.03 -8.57
N LEU A 137 -9.96 -1.93 -7.40
CA LEU A 137 -10.55 -1.26 -6.24
C LEU A 137 -10.74 0.25 -6.47
N LEU A 138 -9.83 0.91 -7.21
CA LEU A 138 -9.98 2.31 -7.60
C LEU A 138 -11.14 2.51 -8.59
N ASN A 139 -11.29 1.61 -9.56
CA ASN A 139 -12.25 1.76 -10.65
C ASN A 139 -13.64 1.22 -10.31
N ASN A 140 -13.76 0.37 -9.30
CA ASN A 140 -15.04 -0.09 -8.79
C ASN A 140 -15.72 1.01 -7.97
N ASP A 141 -16.49 1.84 -8.65
CA ASP A 141 -17.49 2.69 -8.03
C ASP A 141 -18.50 1.80 -7.31
N SER A 142 -18.79 2.14 -6.06
CA SER A 142 -19.84 1.51 -5.25
C SER A 142 -21.23 1.77 -5.86
N SER A 143 -21.53 1.18 -7.02
CA SER A 143 -22.90 0.92 -7.43
C SER A 143 -23.40 -0.21 -6.55
N CYS A 144 -24.13 0.19 -5.52
CA CYS A 144 -24.90 -0.66 -4.64
C CYS A 144 -25.70 -1.68 -5.48
N ASN A 145 -25.28 -2.95 -5.50
CA ASN A 145 -26.18 -4.04 -5.83
C ASN A 145 -27.10 -4.23 -4.62
N ILE A 146 -28.19 -3.45 -4.60
CA ILE A 146 -29.37 -3.78 -3.81
C ILE A 146 -29.88 -5.10 -4.39
N ALA A 147 -29.69 -6.19 -3.65
CA ALA A 147 -30.44 -7.41 -3.87
C ALA A 147 -31.89 -7.14 -3.44
N VAL A 148 -32.81 -7.16 -4.41
CA VAL A 148 -34.23 -7.49 -4.21
C VAL A 148 -34.48 -8.80 -4.92
#